data_AF-A0A565CIS9-F1
#
_entry.id   AF-A0A565CIS9-F1
#
_cell.length_a   1.000
_cell.length_b   1.000
_cell.length_c   1.000
_cell.angle_alpha   90.00
_cell.angle_beta   90.00
_cell.angle_gamma   90.00
#
_symmetry.space_group_name_H-M   'P 1'
#
loop_
_entity.id
_entity.type
_entity.pdbx_description
1 polymer ?
#
loop_
_entity_poly.entity_id
_entity_poly.type
_entity_poly.pdbx_seq_one_letter_code
_entity_poly.pdbx_strand_id
1 'polypeptide(L)'
;MQSTNGLLLCKCSCSSNQFDANYYIYNPATKQNTLLPRIIGHVAALSLAFDPSKSPHYKVFCLKRLSNSSSASDSYSDLYHIEVYSSNEGPWRRVDSVPSFPLPPTVELGNTVFWNGAVHWFGHRSIDCLSFDIDQEKIKILPLPYLHYQEEETPPDIWKLRFLEESRGNLYYIEVNDMSSSEFSVYEMERDGSSWSLKHNVDLEPLAAAFPEIIRTDYYSDRRIYEFSVIGIVKEETDAESYILLHIPNKLVKYNFKDKTFKALFKIDTPVFHFYGFRRCFQFIESLANV
;
A
#
# COMPACT_ATOMS: atom_id res chain seq x y z
N MET A 1 7.12 -1.27 -6.34
CA MET A 1 6.48 -0.36 -7.30
C MET A 1 5.34 0.30 -6.56
N GLN A 2 5.15 1.60 -6.73
CA GLN A 2 4.10 2.41 -6.12
C GLN A 2 3.53 3.33 -7.21
N SER A 3 2.26 3.72 -7.10
CA SER A 3 1.65 4.77 -7.91
C SER A 3 1.19 5.92 -7.03
N THR A 4 1.32 7.15 -7.53
CA THR A 4 0.76 8.34 -6.90
C THR A 4 0.35 9.33 -8.00
N ASN A 5 -0.93 9.71 -8.05
CA ASN A 5 -1.47 10.73 -8.98
C ASN A 5 -0.98 10.58 -10.44
N GLY A 6 -1.01 9.35 -10.96
CA GLY A 6 -0.69 9.04 -12.35
C GLY A 6 0.79 8.78 -12.63
N LEU A 7 1.67 8.92 -11.64
CA LEU A 7 3.09 8.58 -11.76
C LEU A 7 3.40 7.25 -11.09
N LEU A 8 4.29 6.46 -11.70
CA LEU A 8 4.76 5.18 -11.17
C LEU A 8 6.21 5.27 -10.71
N LEU A 9 6.49 4.80 -9.50
CA LEU A 9 7.84 4.53 -9.03
C LEU A 9 8.19 3.05 -9.25
N CYS A 10 9.16 2.82 -10.10
CA CYS A 10 9.55 1.50 -10.57
C CYS A 10 10.98 1.13 -10.14
N LYS A 11 11.21 -0.17 -9.94
CA LYS A 11 12.52 -0.76 -9.66
C LYS A 11 12.94 -1.57 -10.89
N CYS A 12 14.14 -1.34 -11.41
CA CYS A 12 14.69 -2.14 -12.50
C CYS A 12 15.06 -3.55 -12.01
N SER A 13 14.65 -4.57 -12.76
CA SER A 13 14.92 -5.98 -12.43
C SER A 13 16.34 -6.44 -12.76
N CYS A 14 17.17 -5.61 -13.41
CA CYS A 14 18.43 -6.02 -14.03
C CYS A 14 19.66 -5.99 -13.10
N SER A 15 19.53 -5.58 -11.84
CA SER A 15 20.70 -5.49 -10.94
C SER A 15 21.01 -6.85 -10.31
N SER A 16 22.17 -7.42 -10.62
CA SER A 16 22.69 -8.65 -10.00
C SER A 16 22.92 -8.53 -8.49
N ASN A 17 23.05 -7.31 -7.97
CA ASN A 17 23.16 -7.00 -6.54
C ASN A 17 21.89 -6.30 -6.04
N GLN A 18 21.30 -6.80 -4.93
CA GLN A 18 20.11 -6.17 -4.31
C GLN A 18 20.38 -4.75 -3.79
N PHE A 19 21.64 -4.43 -3.51
CA PHE A 19 22.10 -3.14 -2.99
C PHE A 19 22.32 -2.08 -4.08
N ASP A 20 22.18 -2.44 -5.35
CA ASP A 20 22.50 -1.56 -6.49
C ASP A 20 21.36 -1.53 -7.51
N ALA A 21 20.14 -1.42 -6.99
CA ALA A 21 18.96 -1.35 -7.82
C ALA A 21 18.77 0.06 -8.39
N ASN A 22 18.57 0.12 -9.71
CA ASN A 22 18.15 1.36 -10.36
C ASN A 22 16.65 1.57 -10.17
N TYR A 23 16.25 2.81 -9.93
CA TYR A 23 14.87 3.22 -9.79
C TYR A 23 14.55 4.30 -10.82
N TYR A 24 13.32 4.32 -11.31
CA TYR A 24 12.87 5.33 -12.25
C TYR A 24 11.44 5.72 -11.96
N ILE A 25 11.10 6.96 -12.33
CA ILE A 25 9.73 7.43 -12.37
C ILE A 25 9.23 7.29 -13.81
N TYR A 26 8.04 6.75 -13.96
CA TYR A 26 7.39 6.57 -15.25
C TYR A 26 6.03 7.24 -15.24
N ASN A 27 5.74 8.00 -16.29
CA ASN A 27 4.42 8.53 -16.56
C ASN A 27 3.78 7.68 -17.67
N PRO A 28 2.78 6.84 -17.35
CA PRO A 28 2.12 6.01 -18.35
C PRO A 28 1.34 6.81 -19.41
N ALA A 29 0.85 8.01 -19.09
CA ALA A 29 0.10 8.85 -20.01
C ALA A 29 0.99 9.45 -21.10
N THR A 30 2.17 9.98 -20.72
CA THR A 30 3.13 10.56 -21.68
C THR A 30 4.13 9.54 -22.21
N LYS A 31 4.20 8.34 -21.61
CA LYS A 31 5.19 7.28 -21.86
C LYS A 31 6.64 7.71 -21.62
N GLN A 32 6.84 8.80 -20.88
CA GLN A 32 8.16 9.29 -20.50
C GLN A 32 8.63 8.65 -19.20
N ASN A 33 9.95 8.59 -19.00
CA ASN A 33 10.55 8.15 -17.76
C ASN A 33 11.79 8.97 -17.43
N THR A 34 12.06 9.08 -16.13
CA THR A 34 13.32 9.60 -15.60
C THR A 34 13.96 8.60 -14.67
N LEU A 35 15.21 8.30 -14.97
CA LEU A 35 16.08 7.51 -14.12
C LEU A 35 16.46 8.34 -12.89
N LEU A 36 16.17 7.80 -11.70
CA LEU A 36 16.58 8.45 -10.46
C LEU A 36 18.10 8.32 -10.28
N PRO A 37 18.75 9.33 -9.68
CA PRO A 37 20.17 9.22 -9.33
C PRO A 37 20.42 7.98 -8.46
N ARG A 38 21.60 7.38 -8.62
CA ARG A 38 21.97 6.17 -7.88
C ARG A 38 21.88 6.40 -6.37
N ILE A 39 21.19 5.49 -5.68
CA ILE A 39 21.12 5.50 -4.21
C ILE A 39 22.23 4.61 -3.68
N ILE A 40 23.13 5.18 -2.87
CA ILE A 40 24.24 4.43 -2.26
C ILE A 40 23.81 3.93 -0.87
N GLY A 41 24.01 2.64 -0.60
CA GLY A 41 23.75 2.03 0.71
C GLY A 41 22.43 1.25 0.78
N HIS A 42 21.99 0.95 2.00
CA HIS A 42 20.83 0.09 2.22
C HIS A 42 19.51 0.87 2.17
N VAL A 43 18.75 0.68 1.10
CA VAL A 43 17.38 1.23 0.93
C VAL A 43 16.39 0.35 1.69
N ALA A 44 15.76 0.89 2.73
CA ALA A 44 14.74 0.18 3.50
C ALA A 44 13.34 0.36 2.89
N ALA A 45 13.01 1.57 2.46
CA ALA A 45 11.76 1.87 1.76
C ALA A 45 11.93 3.06 0.81
N LEU A 46 11.12 3.11 -0.24
CA LEU A 46 10.99 4.26 -1.13
C LEU A 46 9.52 4.65 -1.23
N SER A 47 9.23 5.95 -1.23
CA SER A 47 7.89 6.50 -1.39
C SER A 47 7.85 7.64 -2.40
N LEU A 48 6.90 7.59 -3.32
CA LEU A 48 6.59 8.64 -4.28
C LEU A 48 5.50 9.57 -3.74
N ALA A 49 5.79 10.85 -3.69
CA ALA A 49 4.83 11.91 -3.37
C ALA A 49 4.65 12.82 -4.58
N PHE A 50 3.42 12.92 -5.05
CA PHE A 50 3.08 13.80 -6.15
C PHE A 50 1.66 14.32 -5.96
N ASP A 51 1.50 15.64 -5.93
CA ASP A 51 0.21 16.31 -5.88
C ASP A 51 0.20 17.41 -6.95
N PRO A 52 -0.37 17.13 -8.15
CA PRO A 52 -0.38 18.09 -9.25
C PRO A 52 -1.18 19.36 -8.93
N SER A 53 -2.06 19.34 -7.92
CA SER A 53 -2.80 20.53 -7.50
C SER A 53 -1.94 21.52 -6.71
N LYS A 54 -0.85 21.03 -6.09
CA LYS A 54 0.06 21.85 -5.29
C LYS A 54 1.34 22.21 -6.05
N SER A 55 1.88 21.27 -6.83
CA SER A 55 3.17 21.45 -7.51
C SER A 55 3.26 20.57 -8.75
N PRO A 56 3.85 21.06 -9.86
CA PRO A 56 4.15 20.21 -11.02
C PRO A 56 5.29 19.22 -10.74
N HIS A 57 6.01 19.38 -9.63
CA HIS A 57 7.18 18.59 -9.28
C HIS A 57 6.83 17.48 -8.30
N TYR A 58 7.18 16.25 -8.64
CA TYR A 58 7.14 15.12 -7.72
C TYR A 58 8.39 15.06 -6.85
N LYS A 59 8.26 14.41 -5.69
CA LYS A 59 9.34 14.07 -4.77
C LYS A 59 9.37 12.57 -4.52
N VAL A 60 10.56 12.03 -4.31
CA VAL A 60 10.77 10.64 -3.89
C VAL A 60 11.50 10.65 -2.57
N PHE A 61 10.95 9.95 -1.58
CA PHE A 61 11.54 9.81 -0.25
C PHE A 61 12.14 8.42 -0.11
N CYS A 62 13.40 8.35 0.29
CA CYS A 62 14.14 7.13 0.55
C CYS A 62 14.42 7.02 2.04
N LEU A 63 13.85 6.00 2.69
CA LEU A 63 14.20 5.64 4.05
C LEU A 63 15.42 4.72 3.99
N LYS A 64 16.54 5.18 4.58
CA LYS A 64 17.82 4.46 4.54
C LYS A 64 18.18 3.93 5.90
N ARG A 65 18.67 2.69 5.91
CA ARG A 65 19.16 2.02 7.12
C ARG A 65 20.64 2.34 7.31
N LEU A 66 20.99 2.89 8.46
CA LEU A 66 22.35 3.03 8.95
C LEU A 66 22.74 1.72 9.62
N SER A 67 23.53 0.89 8.93
CA SER A 67 24.07 -0.34 9.54
C SER A 67 25.22 0.03 10.48
N ASN A 68 24.98 -0.05 11.79
CA ASN A 68 26.02 0.15 12.80
C ASN A 68 26.71 -1.15 13.24
N SER A 69 26.27 -2.31 12.72
CA SER A 69 26.73 -3.63 13.17
C SER A 69 27.21 -4.52 12.03
N SER A 70 28.32 -5.22 12.25
CA SER A 70 28.85 -6.31 11.41
C SER A 70 28.16 -7.66 11.68
N SER A 71 27.13 -7.73 12.53
CA SER A 71 26.34 -8.93 12.79
C SER A 71 24.88 -8.75 12.38
N ALA A 72 24.36 -9.68 11.60
CA ALA A 72 23.01 -9.68 11.04
C ALA A 72 21.89 -9.92 12.09
N SER A 73 22.21 -9.97 13.38
CA SER A 73 21.29 -10.43 14.44
C SER A 73 20.53 -9.32 15.18
N ASP A 74 21.02 -8.07 15.22
CA ASP A 74 20.41 -7.01 16.05
C ASP A 74 19.74 -5.90 15.22
N SER A 75 18.75 -6.28 14.41
CA SER A 75 17.98 -5.36 13.55
C SER A 75 17.20 -4.25 14.28
N TYR A 76 17.02 -4.38 15.60
CA TYR A 76 16.32 -3.39 16.43
C TYR A 76 17.18 -2.18 16.82
N SER A 77 18.49 -2.25 16.59
CA SER A 77 19.44 -1.17 16.92
C SER A 77 19.76 -0.26 15.74
N ASP A 78 19.25 -0.58 14.54
CA ASP A 78 19.52 0.22 13.37
C ASP A 78 18.82 1.57 13.44
N LEU A 79 19.57 2.60 13.09
CA LEU A 79 19.02 3.92 12.90
C LEU A 79 18.65 4.10 11.44
N TYR A 80 17.65 4.94 11.20
CA TYR A 80 17.16 5.28 9.89
C TYR A 80 17.23 6.77 9.69
N HIS A 81 17.42 7.19 8.44
CA HIS A 81 17.28 8.58 8.03
C HIS A 81 16.54 8.67 6.70
N ILE A 82 16.05 9.86 6.39
CA ILE A 82 15.30 10.13 5.18
C ILE A 82 16.18 10.93 4.22
N GLU A 83 16.28 10.45 2.99
CA GLU A 83 16.80 11.21 1.85
C GLU A 83 15.64 11.54 0.90
N VAL A 84 15.67 12.72 0.28
CA VAL A 84 14.66 13.18 -0.68
C VAL A 84 15.31 13.53 -2.00
N TYR A 85 14.69 13.06 -3.09
CA TYR A 85 14.91 13.53 -4.44
C TYR A 85 13.72 14.41 -4.83
N SER A 86 13.98 15.57 -5.41
CA SER A 86 12.93 16.44 -5.96
C SER A 86 13.20 16.68 -7.43
N SER A 87 12.18 16.52 -8.27
CA SER A 87 12.33 16.66 -9.74
C SER A 87 12.83 18.04 -10.21
N ASN A 88 12.69 19.09 -9.39
CA ASN A 88 13.22 20.43 -9.67
C ASN A 88 14.57 20.75 -9.00
N GLU A 89 14.88 20.16 -7.85
CA GLU A 89 16.10 20.49 -7.08
C GLU A 89 17.26 19.54 -7.41
N GLY A 90 16.99 18.40 -8.04
CA GLY A 90 18.02 17.47 -8.50
C GLY A 90 18.33 16.36 -7.49
N PRO A 91 19.61 16.06 -7.22
CA PRO A 91 20.04 14.81 -6.59
C PRO A 91 19.53 14.61 -5.16
N TRP A 92 19.65 13.38 -4.66
CA TRP A 92 19.29 13.02 -3.30
C TRP A 92 19.96 13.93 -2.26
N ARG A 93 19.16 14.47 -1.34
CA ARG A 93 19.63 15.21 -0.16
C ARG A 93 19.08 14.59 1.11
N ARG A 94 19.87 14.65 2.19
CA ARG A 94 19.40 14.25 3.52
C ARG A 94 18.41 15.30 4.05
N VAL A 95 17.35 14.84 4.71
CA VAL A 95 16.43 15.72 5.45
C VAL A 95 17.04 15.98 6.84
N ASP A 96 17.89 17.01 6.94
CA ASP A 96 18.72 17.25 8.14
C ASP A 96 17.93 17.72 9.37
N SER A 97 16.73 18.28 9.17
CA SER A 97 15.79 18.63 10.24
C SER A 97 15.29 17.41 11.03
N VAL A 98 15.37 16.22 10.43
CA VAL A 98 14.99 14.96 11.05
C VAL A 98 16.25 14.20 11.49
N PRO A 99 16.50 14.06 12.80
CA PRO A 99 17.62 13.27 13.28
C PRO A 99 17.44 11.80 12.88
N SER A 100 18.54 11.05 12.80
CA SER A 100 18.41 9.60 12.61
C SER A 100 17.62 8.98 13.76
N PHE A 101 16.72 8.04 13.45
CA PHE A 101 15.76 7.50 14.41
C PHE A 101 15.68 5.97 14.30
N PRO A 102 15.43 5.24 15.42
CA PRO A 102 15.12 3.83 15.34
C PRO A 102 13.72 3.63 14.76
N LEU A 103 13.50 2.53 14.03
CA LEU A 103 12.15 2.15 13.61
C LEU A 103 11.38 1.61 14.82
N PRO A 104 10.15 2.08 15.11
CA PRO A 104 9.35 1.52 16.19
C PRO A 104 9.11 0.01 15.98
N PRO A 105 9.13 -0.83 17.03
CA PRO A 105 8.89 -2.27 16.90
C PRO A 105 7.52 -2.63 16.31
N THR A 106 6.57 -1.70 16.42
CA THR A 106 5.20 -1.82 15.88
C THR A 106 5.10 -1.52 14.40
N VAL A 107 6.17 -1.06 13.75
CA VAL A 107 6.20 -0.70 12.33
C VAL A 107 7.09 -1.68 11.57
N GLU A 108 6.57 -2.17 10.45
CA GLU A 108 7.31 -2.94 9.45
C GLU A 108 7.26 -2.15 8.13
N LEU A 109 8.31 -2.24 7.33
CA LEU A 109 8.38 -1.54 6.04
C LEU A 109 8.07 -2.51 4.92
N GLY A 110 6.91 -2.38 4.29
CA GLY A 110 6.52 -3.23 3.16
C GLY A 110 5.77 -2.50 2.04
N ASN A 111 4.95 -1.52 2.41
CA ASN A 111 4.10 -0.74 1.54
C ASN A 111 4.19 0.74 1.90
N THR A 112 3.73 1.58 0.99
CA THR A 112 3.68 3.02 1.22
C THR A 112 2.56 3.67 0.43
N VAL A 113 2.03 4.77 0.96
CA VAL A 113 1.01 5.59 0.35
C VAL A 113 1.33 7.06 0.60
N PHE A 114 1.02 7.91 -0.38
CA PHE A 114 1.06 9.35 -0.22
C PHE A 114 -0.36 9.83 0.05
N TRP A 115 -0.56 10.51 1.18
CA TRP A 115 -1.85 11.06 1.56
C TRP A 115 -1.67 12.28 2.44
N ASN A 116 -2.48 13.31 2.20
CA ASN A 116 -2.55 14.52 3.01
C ASN A 116 -1.20 15.22 3.24
N GLY A 117 -0.39 15.34 2.18
CA GLY A 117 0.92 15.99 2.26
C GLY A 117 1.99 15.19 3.03
N ALA A 118 1.72 13.94 3.36
CA ALA A 118 2.65 13.06 4.05
C ALA A 118 2.84 11.75 3.27
N VAL A 119 4.00 11.14 3.46
CA VAL A 119 4.26 9.76 3.02
C VAL A 119 4.15 8.83 4.22
N HIS A 120 3.46 7.73 4.03
CA HIS A 120 3.11 6.78 5.07
C HIS A 120 3.70 5.42 4.72
N TRP A 121 4.30 4.73 5.69
CA TRP A 121 4.90 3.41 5.54
C TRP A 121 4.35 2.44 6.58
N PHE A 122 3.99 1.26 6.10
CA PHE A 122 3.51 0.16 6.93
C PHE A 122 3.84 -1.18 6.27
N GLY A 123 3.65 -2.26 7.01
CA GLY A 123 3.97 -3.61 6.59
C GLY A 123 2.90 -4.59 7.05
N HIS A 124 3.13 -5.86 6.70
CA HIS A 124 2.15 -6.91 6.94
C HIS A 124 1.91 -7.15 8.43
N ARG A 125 2.93 -7.00 9.27
CA ARG A 125 2.84 -7.21 10.73
C ARG A 125 2.74 -5.91 11.54
N SER A 126 2.54 -4.77 10.86
CA SER A 126 2.50 -3.48 11.55
C SER A 126 1.26 -3.30 12.41
N ILE A 127 1.43 -2.76 13.60
CA ILE A 127 0.33 -2.24 14.43
C ILE A 127 0.16 -0.74 14.16
N ASP A 128 1.26 -0.07 13.82
CA ASP A 128 1.27 1.35 13.51
C ASP A 128 1.79 1.62 12.10
N CYS A 129 1.48 2.80 11.59
CA CYS A 129 2.02 3.34 10.36
C CYS A 129 3.00 4.48 10.68
N LEU A 130 4.21 4.41 10.12
CA LEU A 130 5.17 5.51 10.18
C LEU A 130 4.76 6.57 9.16
N SER A 131 4.60 7.81 9.59
CA SER A 131 4.23 8.92 8.73
C SER A 131 5.32 9.99 8.76
N PHE A 132 5.68 10.51 7.59
CA PHE A 132 6.54 11.67 7.46
C PHE A 132 5.77 12.81 6.80
N ASP A 133 5.52 13.86 7.58
CA ASP A 133 4.90 15.11 7.16
C ASP A 133 5.93 15.94 6.38
N ILE A 134 5.66 16.17 5.08
CA ILE A 134 6.63 16.78 4.17
C ILE A 134 6.83 18.26 4.45
N ASP A 135 5.76 18.97 4.82
CA ASP A 135 5.80 20.43 5.03
C ASP A 135 6.38 20.78 6.39
N GLN A 136 6.06 19.99 7.42
CA GLN A 136 6.60 20.19 8.77
C GLN A 136 7.96 19.51 8.98
N GLU A 137 8.36 18.62 8.06
CA GLU A 137 9.52 17.74 8.17
C GLU A 137 9.54 16.99 9.51
N LYS A 138 8.42 16.35 9.86
CA LYS A 138 8.22 15.65 11.13
C LYS A 138 7.75 14.23 10.94
N ILE A 139 8.28 13.36 11.79
CA ILE A 139 7.81 11.99 11.91
C ILE A 139 6.65 11.94 12.89
N LYS A 140 5.60 11.22 12.51
CA LYS A 140 4.44 10.89 13.33
C LYS A 140 4.19 9.40 13.25
N ILE A 141 3.57 8.85 14.29
CA ILE A 141 3.09 7.48 14.31
C ILE A 141 1.57 7.54 14.25
N LEU A 142 1.00 6.90 13.24
CA LEU A 142 -0.45 6.80 13.07
C LEU A 142 -0.87 5.39 13.48
N PRO A 143 -1.76 5.23 14.46
CA PRO A 143 -2.25 3.89 14.81
C PRO A 143 -3.03 3.33 13.63
N LEU A 144 -2.84 2.06 13.29
CA LEU A 144 -3.76 1.36 12.39
C LEU A 144 -5.01 0.95 13.20
N PRO A 145 -6.18 0.76 12.56
CA PRO A 145 -7.36 0.23 13.24
C PRO A 145 -7.01 -1.07 13.95
N TYR A 146 -7.08 -1.07 15.28
CA TYR A 146 -6.75 -2.24 16.08
C TYR A 146 -7.92 -3.23 16.02
N LEU A 147 -7.94 -4.10 15.01
CA LEU A 147 -8.83 -5.25 15.01
C LEU A 147 -8.26 -6.28 15.99
N HIS A 148 -9.07 -6.68 16.97
CA HIS A 148 -8.69 -7.53 18.11
C HIS A 148 -7.69 -8.63 17.70
N TYR A 149 -6.42 -8.39 18.04
CA TYR A 149 -5.40 -9.42 18.01
C TYR A 149 -5.57 -10.24 19.28
N GLN A 150 -6.30 -11.35 19.22
CA GLN A 150 -6.12 -12.38 20.22
C GLN A 150 -4.84 -13.12 19.85
N GLU A 151 -3.88 -13.05 20.77
CA GLU A 151 -2.57 -13.72 20.74
C GLU A 151 -2.71 -15.26 20.82
N GLU A 152 -3.87 -15.82 20.49
CA GLU A 152 -4.06 -17.25 20.38
C GLU A 152 -3.36 -17.74 19.11
N GLU A 153 -2.81 -18.95 19.24
CA GLU A 153 -1.98 -19.71 18.30
C GLU A 153 -2.62 -19.93 16.92
N THR A 154 -2.97 -18.85 16.24
CA THR A 154 -3.34 -18.90 14.83
C THR A 154 -2.10 -19.36 14.09
N PRO A 155 -2.16 -20.52 13.41
CA PRO A 155 -1.00 -21.02 12.71
C PRO A 155 -0.49 -19.93 11.75
N PRO A 156 0.84 -19.83 11.55
CA PRO A 156 1.49 -18.74 10.83
C PRO A 156 1.01 -18.52 9.39
N ASP A 157 0.17 -19.43 8.87
CA ASP A 157 -0.31 -19.49 7.49
C ASP A 157 -1.78 -19.08 7.31
N ILE A 158 -2.50 -18.61 8.35
CA ILE A 158 -3.82 -17.98 8.10
C ILE A 158 -3.57 -16.65 7.38
N TRP A 159 -3.91 -16.62 6.08
CA TRP A 159 -3.69 -15.48 5.20
C TRP A 159 -4.39 -14.23 5.71
N LYS A 160 -3.61 -13.22 6.11
CA LYS A 160 -4.12 -11.89 6.45
C LYS A 160 -4.12 -11.00 5.21
N LEU A 161 -5.25 -10.38 4.93
CA LEU A 161 -5.34 -9.34 3.92
C LEU A 161 -5.23 -7.99 4.61
N ARG A 162 -4.22 -7.19 4.25
CA ARG A 162 -4.10 -5.80 4.68
C ARG A 162 -3.94 -4.91 3.47
N PHE A 163 -4.72 -3.85 3.42
CA PHE A 163 -4.78 -2.93 2.29
C PHE A 163 -4.86 -1.49 2.81
N LEU A 164 -4.03 -0.61 2.27
CA LEU A 164 -4.03 0.81 2.57
C LEU A 164 -3.85 1.57 1.26
N GLU A 165 -4.81 2.42 0.92
CA GLU A 165 -4.79 3.16 -0.34
C GLU A 165 -5.47 4.51 -0.18
N GLU A 166 -4.99 5.48 -0.96
CA GLU A 166 -5.60 6.80 -1.08
C GLU A 166 -6.57 6.82 -2.26
N SER A 167 -7.76 7.39 -2.07
CA SER A 167 -8.76 7.60 -3.12
C SER A 167 -9.47 8.94 -2.94
N ARG A 168 -9.35 9.83 -3.94
CA ARG A 168 -9.90 11.19 -3.99
C ARG A 168 -9.67 12.04 -2.72
N GLY A 169 -8.46 12.00 -2.20
CA GLY A 169 -7.99 12.73 -1.02
C GLY A 169 -8.29 12.05 0.32
N ASN A 170 -8.73 10.79 0.33
CA ASN A 170 -9.11 10.08 1.56
C ASN A 170 -8.35 8.78 1.65
N LEU A 171 -7.92 8.43 2.86
CA LEU A 171 -7.11 7.25 3.12
C LEU A 171 -8.01 6.13 3.65
N TYR A 172 -7.99 4.99 2.98
CA TYR A 172 -8.79 3.83 3.32
C TYR A 172 -7.91 2.68 3.80
N TYR A 173 -8.36 1.98 4.85
CA TYR A 173 -7.71 0.78 5.38
C TYR A 173 -8.68 -0.39 5.45
N ILE A 174 -8.19 -1.57 5.07
CA ILE A 174 -8.89 -2.85 5.21
C ILE A 174 -7.95 -3.84 5.87
N GLU A 175 -8.47 -4.58 6.83
CA GLU A 175 -7.81 -5.73 7.42
C GLU A 175 -8.79 -6.90 7.55
N VAL A 176 -8.40 -8.04 6.99
CA VAL A 176 -9.13 -9.30 7.07
C VAL A 176 -8.21 -10.31 7.73
N ASN A 177 -8.50 -10.62 8.99
CA ASN A 177 -7.73 -11.58 9.77
C ASN A 177 -8.29 -13.00 9.69
N ASP A 178 -9.58 -13.13 9.36
CA ASP A 178 -10.26 -14.41 9.18
C ASP A 178 -10.92 -14.45 7.80
N MET A 179 -10.28 -15.18 6.88
CA MET A 179 -10.80 -15.37 5.52
C MET A 179 -12.01 -16.30 5.48
N SER A 180 -12.44 -16.92 6.59
CA SER A 180 -13.70 -17.66 6.67
C SER A 180 -14.91 -16.77 6.91
N SER A 181 -14.69 -15.52 7.36
CA SER A 181 -15.75 -14.51 7.43
C SER A 181 -16.20 -14.11 6.04
N SER A 182 -17.51 -14.07 5.82
CA SER A 182 -18.09 -13.52 4.60
C SER A 182 -18.08 -11.99 4.58
N GLU A 183 -17.85 -11.35 5.72
CA GLU A 183 -17.88 -9.91 5.84
C GLU A 183 -16.53 -9.32 6.24
N PHE A 184 -16.22 -8.15 5.70
CA PHE A 184 -15.09 -7.35 6.16
C PHE A 184 -15.37 -5.85 6.12
N SER A 185 -14.69 -5.14 7.01
CA SER A 185 -14.84 -3.70 7.22
C SER A 185 -13.83 -2.88 6.41
N VAL A 186 -14.28 -1.72 5.93
CA VAL A 186 -13.46 -0.68 5.28
C VAL A 186 -13.48 0.56 6.15
N TYR A 187 -12.30 0.99 6.59
CA TYR A 187 -12.11 2.16 7.44
C TYR A 187 -11.61 3.34 6.62
N GLU A 188 -12.04 4.55 6.98
CA GLU A 188 -11.55 5.82 6.43
C GLU A 188 -10.82 6.58 7.55
N MET A 189 -9.64 7.13 7.26
CA MET A 189 -8.91 7.98 8.20
C MET A 189 -9.53 9.38 8.20
N GLU A 190 -9.79 9.93 9.38
CA GLU A 190 -10.22 11.32 9.52
C GLU A 190 -9.15 12.28 8.97
N ARG A 191 -9.56 13.42 8.40
CA ARG A 191 -8.65 14.33 7.68
C ARG A 191 -7.52 14.92 8.53
N ASP A 192 -7.71 15.00 9.83
CA ASP A 192 -6.69 15.45 10.77
C ASP A 192 -5.68 14.34 11.14
N GLY A 193 -5.90 13.11 10.65
CA GLY A 193 -5.09 11.94 10.92
C GLY A 193 -5.23 11.41 12.36
N SER A 194 -6.29 11.80 13.08
CA SER A 194 -6.45 11.48 14.50
C SER A 194 -7.02 10.09 14.77
N SER A 195 -7.90 9.61 13.91
CA SER A 195 -8.66 8.38 14.15
C SER A 195 -9.23 7.80 12.87
N TRP A 196 -9.64 6.53 12.96
CA TRP A 196 -10.26 5.79 11.87
C TRP A 196 -11.75 5.60 12.15
N SER A 197 -12.58 5.85 11.15
CA SER A 197 -14.02 5.61 11.20
C SER A 197 -14.41 4.46 10.29
N LEU A 198 -15.29 3.57 10.78
CA LEU A 198 -15.86 2.50 9.94
C LEU A 198 -16.77 3.15 8.89
N LYS A 199 -16.44 2.96 7.62
CA LYS A 199 -17.15 3.60 6.50
C LYS A 199 -18.06 2.63 5.75
N HIS A 200 -17.57 1.43 5.47
CA HIS A 200 -18.31 0.42 4.72
C HIS A 200 -18.11 -0.98 5.30
N ASN A 201 -19.09 -1.86 5.07
CA ASN A 201 -18.98 -3.30 5.34
C ASN A 201 -19.31 -4.04 4.04
N VAL A 202 -18.40 -4.90 3.59
CA VAL A 202 -18.54 -5.68 2.35
C VAL A 202 -19.00 -7.07 2.73
N ASP A 203 -20.07 -7.55 2.10
CA ASP A 203 -20.60 -8.92 2.26
C ASP A 203 -20.34 -9.73 0.99
N LEU A 204 -19.62 -10.85 1.17
CA LEU A 204 -19.19 -11.76 0.13
C LEU A 204 -20.18 -12.90 -0.13
N GLU A 205 -21.19 -13.15 0.72
CA GLU A 205 -22.14 -14.26 0.48
C GLU A 205 -22.91 -14.10 -0.84
N PRO A 206 -23.47 -12.92 -1.20
CA PRO A 206 -24.11 -12.73 -2.50
C PRO A 206 -23.16 -12.98 -3.68
N LEU A 207 -21.89 -12.60 -3.49
CA LEU A 207 -20.85 -12.82 -4.50
C LEU A 207 -20.52 -14.31 -4.64
N ALA A 208 -20.44 -15.03 -3.53
CA ALA A 208 -20.18 -16.47 -3.50
C ALA A 208 -21.34 -17.31 -4.02
N ALA A 209 -22.59 -16.86 -3.84
CA ALA A 209 -23.74 -17.48 -4.46
C ALA A 209 -23.72 -17.37 -6.00
N ALA A 210 -23.25 -16.23 -6.53
CA ALA A 210 -23.15 -16.01 -7.97
C ALA A 210 -21.85 -16.58 -8.59
N PHE A 211 -20.76 -16.61 -7.83
CA PHE A 211 -19.44 -17.08 -8.24
C PHE A 211 -18.89 -18.06 -7.19
N PRO A 212 -19.36 -19.32 -7.17
CA PRO A 212 -18.96 -20.31 -6.17
C PRO A 212 -17.47 -20.60 -6.14
N GLU A 213 -16.72 -20.28 -7.21
CA GLU A 213 -15.27 -20.41 -7.28
C GLU A 213 -14.51 -19.52 -6.28
N ILE A 214 -15.15 -18.49 -5.71
CA ILE A 214 -14.56 -17.71 -4.60
C ILE A 214 -14.41 -18.57 -3.34
N ILE A 215 -15.20 -19.64 -3.20
CA ILE A 215 -15.16 -20.50 -2.02
C ILE A 215 -14.06 -21.54 -2.21
N ARG A 216 -13.17 -21.64 -1.22
CA ARG A 216 -12.21 -22.75 -1.12
C ARG A 216 -12.27 -23.38 0.25
N THR A 217 -11.73 -24.58 0.32
CA THR A 217 -11.42 -25.23 1.59
C THR A 217 -9.97 -24.92 1.94
N ASP A 218 -9.75 -24.35 3.12
CA ASP A 218 -8.42 -24.10 3.64
C ASP A 218 -7.66 -25.42 3.87
N TYR A 219 -6.39 -25.46 3.48
CA TYR A 219 -5.61 -26.69 3.45
C TYR A 219 -5.34 -27.26 4.85
N TYR A 220 -5.16 -26.39 5.85
CA TYR A 220 -4.75 -26.80 7.20
C TYR A 220 -5.92 -26.99 8.15
N SER A 221 -6.93 -26.13 8.05
CA SER A 221 -8.09 -26.14 8.96
C SER A 221 -9.31 -26.85 8.41
N ASP A 222 -9.32 -27.22 7.12
CA ASP A 222 -10.47 -27.79 6.40
C ASP A 222 -11.73 -26.89 6.47
N ARG A 223 -11.53 -25.60 6.78
CA ARG A 223 -12.61 -24.61 6.89
C ARG A 223 -12.93 -24.02 5.53
N ARG A 224 -14.19 -23.63 5.34
CA ARG A 224 -14.63 -22.80 4.21
C ARG A 224 -13.98 -21.42 4.33
N ILE A 225 -13.29 -20.98 3.30
CA ILE A 225 -12.70 -19.63 3.18
C ILE A 225 -13.12 -18.96 1.87
N TYR A 226 -13.02 -17.64 1.85
CA TYR A 226 -13.24 -16.79 0.68
C TYR A 226 -11.89 -16.43 0.06
N GLU A 227 -11.63 -16.87 -1.16
CA GLU A 227 -10.44 -16.54 -1.93
C GLU A 227 -10.68 -15.23 -2.71
N PHE A 228 -10.07 -14.13 -2.25
CA PHE A 228 -10.12 -12.84 -2.94
C PHE A 228 -8.89 -11.98 -2.66
N SER A 229 -8.74 -10.89 -3.41
CA SER A 229 -7.78 -9.81 -3.14
C SER A 229 -8.44 -8.47 -3.42
N VAL A 230 -8.10 -7.46 -2.62
CA VAL A 230 -8.52 -6.07 -2.87
C VAL A 230 -7.55 -5.45 -3.87
N ILE A 231 -8.11 -4.94 -4.97
CA ILE A 231 -7.37 -4.33 -6.07
C ILE A 231 -7.31 -2.82 -5.93
N GLY A 232 -8.39 -2.22 -5.43
CA GLY A 232 -8.46 -0.80 -5.16
C GLY A 232 -9.81 -0.36 -4.65
N ILE A 233 -9.83 0.83 -4.05
CA ILE A 233 -11.04 1.51 -3.61
C ILE A 233 -11.23 2.75 -4.48
N VAL A 234 -12.42 2.89 -5.07
CA VAL A 234 -12.75 4.05 -5.89
C VAL A 234 -13.81 4.86 -5.18
N LYS A 235 -13.39 5.99 -4.61
CA LYS A 235 -14.30 7.02 -4.10
C LYS A 235 -14.86 7.79 -5.29
N GLU A 236 -16.17 7.85 -5.40
CA GLU A 236 -16.86 8.68 -6.40
C GLU A 236 -17.27 10.03 -5.81
N GLU A 237 -18.00 10.86 -6.56
CA GLU A 237 -18.43 12.19 -6.07
C GLU A 237 -19.35 12.08 -4.86
N THR A 238 -20.10 10.99 -4.80
CA THR A 238 -20.97 10.66 -3.67
C THR A 238 -20.59 9.30 -3.11
N ASP A 239 -20.67 9.16 -1.80
CA ASP A 239 -20.42 7.89 -1.10
C ASP A 239 -21.34 6.76 -1.60
N ALA A 240 -22.48 7.10 -2.21
CA ALA A 240 -23.43 6.17 -2.79
C ALA A 240 -22.89 5.44 -4.03
N GLU A 241 -22.08 6.13 -4.83
CA GLU A 241 -21.53 5.61 -6.08
C GLU A 241 -20.18 4.93 -5.88
N SER A 242 -19.54 5.14 -4.72
CA SER A 242 -18.26 4.55 -4.35
C SER A 242 -18.30 3.02 -4.32
N TYR A 243 -17.18 2.40 -4.70
CA TYR A 243 -17.09 0.95 -4.85
C TYR A 243 -15.69 0.42 -4.53
N ILE A 244 -15.64 -0.89 -4.28
CA ILE A 244 -14.40 -1.67 -4.16
C ILE A 244 -14.22 -2.56 -5.37
N LEU A 245 -12.97 -2.70 -5.80
CA LEU A 245 -12.56 -3.66 -6.82
C LEU A 245 -11.97 -4.89 -6.14
N LEU A 246 -12.60 -6.02 -6.37
CA LEU A 246 -12.19 -7.32 -5.86
C LEU A 246 -11.70 -8.17 -7.02
N HIS A 247 -10.51 -8.74 -6.87
CA HIS A 247 -10.09 -9.87 -7.68
C HIS A 247 -10.56 -11.12 -6.98
N ILE A 248 -11.37 -11.92 -7.67
CA ILE A 248 -11.79 -13.27 -7.29
C ILE A 248 -11.32 -14.23 -8.39
N PRO A 249 -11.32 -15.56 -8.17
CA PRO A 249 -10.82 -16.50 -9.15
C PRO A 249 -11.37 -16.26 -10.56
N ASN A 250 -10.43 -15.97 -11.46
CA ASN A 250 -10.66 -15.69 -12.88
C ASN A 250 -11.44 -14.40 -13.20
N LYS A 251 -11.72 -13.51 -12.24
CA LYS A 251 -12.56 -12.32 -12.48
C LYS A 251 -12.14 -11.11 -11.67
N LEU A 252 -12.23 -9.94 -12.31
CA LEU A 252 -12.30 -8.66 -11.60
C LEU A 252 -13.76 -8.29 -11.39
N VAL A 253 -14.14 -8.00 -10.15
CA VAL A 253 -15.49 -7.64 -9.75
C VAL A 253 -15.51 -6.23 -9.18
N LYS A 254 -16.45 -5.42 -9.65
CA LYS A 254 -16.84 -4.16 -9.01
C LYS A 254 -17.96 -4.45 -8.02
N TYR A 255 -17.80 -4.04 -6.76
CA TYR A 255 -18.81 -4.13 -5.72
C TYR A 255 -19.16 -2.74 -5.21
N ASN A 256 -20.42 -2.30 -5.39
CA ASN A 256 -20.90 -1.01 -4.90
C ASN A 256 -21.19 -1.10 -3.40
N PHE A 257 -20.67 -0.15 -2.62
CA PHE A 257 -20.77 -0.21 -1.16
C PHE A 257 -22.20 0.04 -0.63
N LYS A 258 -22.97 0.91 -1.29
CA LYS A 258 -24.29 1.33 -0.80
C LYS A 258 -25.36 0.30 -1.10
N ASP A 259 -25.49 -0.06 -2.36
CA ASP A 259 -26.56 -0.95 -2.83
C ASP A 259 -26.17 -2.43 -2.65
N LYS A 260 -24.92 -2.71 -2.25
CA LYS A 260 -24.35 -4.06 -2.10
C LYS A 260 -24.49 -4.91 -3.37
N THR A 261 -24.56 -4.25 -4.52
CA THR A 261 -24.63 -4.90 -5.83
C THR A 261 -23.22 -5.10 -6.38
N PHE A 262 -23.05 -6.12 -7.22
CA PHE A 262 -21.78 -6.41 -7.84
C PHE A 262 -21.92 -6.67 -9.34
N LYS A 263 -20.84 -6.41 -10.07
CA LYS A 263 -20.73 -6.66 -11.50
C LYS A 263 -19.34 -7.19 -11.83
N ALA A 264 -19.27 -8.31 -12.53
CA ALA A 264 -18.03 -8.78 -13.14
C ALA A 264 -17.63 -7.83 -14.27
N LEU A 265 -16.41 -7.30 -14.24
CA LEU A 265 -15.90 -6.35 -15.22
C LEU A 265 -15.20 -7.08 -16.37
N PHE A 266 -14.23 -7.93 -16.03
CA PHE A 266 -13.43 -8.68 -17.01
C PHE A 266 -13.04 -10.04 -16.46
N LYS A 267 -12.84 -11.01 -17.37
CA LYS A 267 -12.25 -12.30 -17.05
C LYS A 267 -10.73 -12.13 -17.04
N ILE A 268 -10.09 -12.63 -16.00
CA ILE A 268 -8.64 -12.69 -15.88
C ILE A 268 -8.27 -14.17 -16.06
N ASP A 269 -7.55 -14.52 -17.11
CA ASP A 269 -7.01 -15.87 -17.24
C ASP A 269 -5.76 -15.98 -16.35
N THR A 270 -5.97 -16.10 -15.04
CA THR A 270 -4.91 -16.32 -14.05
C THR A 270 -4.72 -17.82 -13.83
N PRO A 271 -3.49 -18.36 -13.93
CA PRO A 271 -3.24 -19.74 -13.52
C PRO A 271 -3.65 -19.93 -12.06
N VAL A 272 -4.38 -21.00 -11.76
CA VAL A 272 -4.97 -21.32 -10.44
C VAL A 272 -3.95 -21.29 -9.28
N PHE A 273 -2.66 -21.48 -9.59
CA PHE A 273 -1.55 -21.48 -8.62
C PHE A 273 -0.98 -20.09 -8.29
N HIS A 274 -1.42 -19.02 -8.96
CA HIS A 274 -0.92 -17.65 -8.79
C HIS A 274 -1.98 -16.65 -8.34
N PHE A 275 -3.14 -17.11 -7.87
CA PHE A 275 -4.19 -16.23 -7.39
C PHE A 275 -3.70 -15.32 -6.25
N TYR A 276 -2.88 -15.90 -5.38
CA TYR A 276 -2.21 -15.21 -4.29
C TYR A 276 -1.08 -14.33 -4.83
N GLY A 277 -1.26 -13.01 -4.77
CA GLY A 277 -0.16 -12.07 -5.04
C GLY A 277 -0.41 -11.01 -6.10
N PHE A 278 -1.66 -10.79 -6.54
CA PHE A 278 -2.00 -9.60 -7.35
C PHE A 278 -1.95 -8.33 -6.47
N ARG A 279 -0.73 -7.96 -6.04
CA ARG A 279 -0.45 -6.92 -5.04
C ARG A 279 -0.11 -5.56 -5.66
N ARG A 280 -0.28 -5.39 -6.98
CA ARG A 280 0.26 -4.22 -7.70
C ARG A 280 -0.61 -3.81 -8.89
N CYS A 281 -1.90 -3.66 -8.64
CA CYS A 281 -2.74 -2.84 -9.50
C CYS A 281 -2.69 -1.40 -9.00
N PHE A 282 -2.72 -0.45 -9.92
CA PHE A 282 -2.72 0.97 -9.58
C PHE A 282 -3.79 1.66 -10.40
N GLN A 283 -4.51 2.59 -9.79
CA GLN A 283 -5.43 3.43 -10.52
C GLN A 283 -4.68 4.20 -11.61
N PHE A 284 -5.16 4.10 -12.85
CA PHE A 284 -4.68 4.96 -13.92
C PHE A 284 -5.31 6.35 -13.75
N ILE A 285 -4.46 7.34 -13.55
CA ILE A 285 -4.82 8.75 -13.51
C ILE A 285 -3.99 9.40 -14.61
N GLU A 286 -4.65 10.08 -15.54
CA GLU A 286 -3.94 10.83 -16.57
C GLU A 286 -3.17 11.98 -15.92
N SER A 287 -1.86 12.02 -16.15
CA SER A 287 -0.98 13.07 -15.64
C SER A 287 -0.19 13.66 -16.80
N LEU A 288 -0.24 14.99 -16.94
CA LEU A 288 0.57 15.73 -17.89
C LEU A 288 1.90 16.18 -17.30
N ALA A 289 2.27 15.68 -16.11
CA ALA A 289 3.54 15.97 -15.50
C ALA A 289 4.69 15.46 -16.37
N ASN A 290 5.65 16.34 -16.66
CA ASN A 290 6.91 15.90 -17.22
C ASN A 290 7.65 15.10 -16.16
N VAL A 291 8.09 13.91 -16.57
CA VAL A 291 8.96 13.06 -15.76
C VAL A 291 10.31 12.98 -16.41
#